data_AF-A0A8T7DBU2-F1
#
_entry.id   AF-A0A8T7DBU2-F1
#
_cell.length_a   1.000
_cell.length_b   1.000
_cell.length_c   1.000
_cell.angle_alpha   90.00
_cell.angle_beta   90.00
_cell.angle_gamma   90.00
#
_symmetry.space_group_name_H-M   'P 1'
#
loop_
_entity.id
_entity.type
_entity.pdbx_description
1 polymer ?
#
loop_
_entity_poly.entity_id
_entity_poly.type
_entity_poly.pdbx_seq_one_letter_code
_entity_poly.pdbx_strand_id
1 'polypeptide(L)'
;MTHPNDALFESGKSLPIIASCEHFAGSEKLIGKAMQMQQKLGPVFDITCDCEDGAETGKEVEHAEMIVRMVNSDANRYDMAGTRIHDYTHPDWKQDVDILVPGAGEKLAYITIPKTEAYENTLEMVEYIQARAKESGIEREIPVHVLVETHGALRDVNKLATLPWLQVLDFGLMDFVSGYQGAIPAINMRSPGQFEHKLIARAKTELAQAALSN
;
A
#
# COMPACT_ATOMS: atom_id res chain seq x y z
N MET A 1 -9.40 39.77 -15.32
CA MET A 1 -8.83 38.52 -15.86
C MET A 1 -9.41 37.39 -15.03
N THR A 2 -10.01 36.39 -15.67
CA THR A 2 -10.57 35.21 -14.99
C THR A 2 -9.40 34.31 -14.54
N HIS A 3 -9.43 33.80 -13.31
CA HIS A 3 -8.38 32.93 -12.80
C HIS A 3 -8.43 31.56 -13.51
N PRO A 4 -7.29 30.89 -13.77
CA PRO A 4 -7.27 29.60 -14.46
C PRO A 4 -8.18 28.54 -13.83
N ASN A 5 -8.26 28.48 -12.49
CA ASN A 5 -9.17 27.56 -11.77
C ASN A 5 -10.66 27.80 -12.09
N ASP A 6 -11.03 29.02 -12.52
CA ASP A 6 -12.41 29.38 -12.86
C ASP A 6 -12.68 29.30 -14.38
N ALA A 7 -11.64 29.04 -15.19
CA ALA A 7 -11.68 29.12 -16.65
C ALA A 7 -11.36 27.79 -17.35
N LEU A 8 -10.63 26.88 -16.69
CA LEU A 8 -10.25 25.59 -17.24
C LEU A 8 -11.22 24.49 -16.82
N PHE A 9 -11.51 23.56 -17.72
CA PHE A 9 -12.30 22.38 -17.42
C PHE A 9 -11.47 21.41 -16.57
N GLU A 10 -11.91 21.16 -15.34
CA GLU A 10 -11.33 20.10 -14.50
C GLU A 10 -11.99 18.76 -14.86
N SER A 11 -11.19 17.82 -15.36
CA SER A 11 -11.62 16.43 -15.56
C SER A 11 -11.14 15.57 -14.40
N GLY A 12 -12.07 14.93 -13.70
CA GLY A 12 -11.75 13.97 -12.63
C GLY A 12 -11.66 14.58 -11.22
N LYS A 13 -11.34 13.75 -10.23
CA LYS A 13 -11.10 14.19 -8.85
C LYS A 13 -9.68 14.73 -8.70
N SER A 14 -9.46 15.59 -7.72
CA SER A 14 -8.10 15.98 -7.34
C SER A 14 -7.32 14.76 -6.87
N LEU A 15 -6.13 14.55 -7.43
CA LEU A 15 -5.23 13.49 -6.97
C LEU A 15 -4.76 13.77 -5.54
N PRO A 16 -4.59 12.72 -4.71
CA PRO A 16 -4.12 12.89 -3.34
C PRO A 16 -2.68 13.43 -3.33
N ILE A 17 -2.40 14.34 -2.40
CA ILE A 17 -1.04 14.82 -2.15
C ILE A 17 -0.42 13.90 -1.11
N ILE A 18 0.42 12.98 -1.58
CA ILE A 18 1.14 12.00 -0.76
C ILE A 18 2.66 12.23 -0.88
N ALA A 19 3.44 11.64 0.02
CA ALA A 19 4.89 11.71 -0.09
C ALA A 19 5.37 11.00 -1.36
N SER A 20 6.43 11.51 -1.97
CA SER A 20 6.99 10.91 -3.20
C SER A 20 7.79 9.63 -2.96
N CYS A 21 7.97 9.23 -1.70
CA CYS A 21 8.76 8.08 -1.31
C CYS A 21 8.04 7.36 -0.16
N GLU A 22 7.99 6.04 -0.26
CA GLU A 22 7.50 5.16 0.78
C GLU A 22 8.65 4.22 1.20
N HIS A 23 8.97 4.20 2.49
CA HIS A 23 10.08 3.42 3.04
C HIS A 23 9.56 2.22 3.84
N PHE A 24 9.85 1.01 3.34
CA PHE A 24 9.43 -0.24 3.98
C PHE A 24 10.39 -0.65 5.11
N ALA A 25 9.81 -1.06 6.24
CA ALA A 25 10.56 -1.58 7.38
C ALA A 25 9.78 -2.70 8.10
N GLY A 26 10.33 -3.92 8.08
CA GLY A 26 9.72 -5.11 8.68
C GLY A 26 10.27 -5.51 10.06
N SER A 27 10.90 -4.60 10.82
CA SER A 27 11.30 -4.92 12.21
C SER A 27 11.26 -3.68 13.07
N GLU A 28 10.99 -3.84 14.37
CA GLU A 28 10.91 -2.73 15.34
C GLU A 28 12.13 -1.80 15.25
N LYS A 29 13.32 -2.39 15.16
CA LYS A 29 14.59 -1.65 15.01
C LYS A 29 14.63 -0.80 13.74
N LEU A 30 14.17 -1.33 12.61
CA LEU A 30 14.20 -0.61 11.33
C LEU A 30 13.08 0.44 11.26
N ILE A 31 11.89 0.13 11.78
CA ILE A 31 10.77 1.08 11.90
C ILE A 31 11.21 2.28 12.75
N GLY A 32 11.81 2.05 13.92
CA GLY A 32 12.32 3.12 14.78
C GLY A 32 13.42 3.95 14.11
N LYS A 33 14.29 3.33 13.28
CA LYS A 33 15.28 4.07 12.50
C LYS A 33 14.67 4.89 11.38
N ALA A 34 13.63 4.40 10.71
CA ALA A 34 12.90 5.13 9.69
C ALA A 34 12.22 6.36 10.30
N MET A 35 11.56 6.21 11.45
CA MET A 35 10.98 7.33 12.20
C MET A 35 12.03 8.37 12.62
N GLN A 36 13.17 7.93 13.14
CA GLN A 36 14.30 8.83 13.45
C GLN A 36 14.83 9.56 12.21
N MET A 37 14.82 8.91 11.05
CA MET A 37 15.25 9.52 9.79
C MET A 37 14.23 10.54 9.31
N GLN A 38 12.93 10.25 9.40
CA GLN A 38 11.84 11.17 9.08
C GLN A 38 11.87 12.41 9.99
N GLN A 39 12.20 12.25 11.28
CA GLN A 39 12.42 13.38 12.18
C GLN A 39 13.56 14.31 11.75
N LYS A 40 14.61 13.77 11.13
CA LYS A 40 15.76 14.57 10.64
C LYS A 40 15.50 15.23 9.29
N LEU A 41 14.82 14.54 8.38
CA LEU A 41 14.60 14.98 7.01
C LEU A 41 13.28 15.75 6.83
N GLY A 42 12.37 15.62 7.80
CA GLY A 42 10.99 16.07 7.68
C GLY A 42 10.08 15.00 7.04
N PRO A 43 8.79 15.31 6.91
CA PRO A 43 7.75 14.42 6.36
C PRO A 43 7.85 14.29 4.82
N VAL A 44 9.03 13.94 4.30
CA VAL A 44 9.30 13.82 2.85
C VAL A 44 9.16 12.39 2.33
N PHE A 45 8.90 11.44 3.21
CA PHE A 45 8.63 10.04 2.89
C PHE A 45 7.67 9.44 3.93
N ASP A 46 6.83 8.50 3.50
CA ASP A 46 6.00 7.66 4.36
C ASP A 46 6.76 6.42 4.84
N ILE A 47 6.30 5.78 5.91
CA ILE A 47 6.91 4.57 6.48
C ILE A 47 5.89 3.44 6.44
N THR A 48 6.19 2.36 5.72
CA THR A 48 5.35 1.16 5.71
C THR A 48 5.90 0.15 6.70
N CYS A 49 5.19 -0.04 7.80
CA CYS A 49 5.45 -1.10 8.77
C CYS A 49 5.00 -2.43 8.18
N ASP A 50 5.92 -3.35 7.96
CA ASP A 50 5.65 -4.52 7.11
C ASP A 50 5.34 -5.77 7.94
N CYS A 51 4.09 -6.25 7.91
CA CYS A 51 3.70 -7.57 8.44
C CYS A 51 4.04 -8.70 7.48
N GLU A 52 3.97 -8.49 6.16
CA GLU A 52 3.98 -9.57 5.18
C GLU A 52 5.34 -10.26 5.10
N ASP A 53 6.35 -9.57 4.56
CA ASP A 53 7.71 -10.12 4.48
C ASP A 53 8.50 -9.88 5.77
N GLY A 54 7.97 -9.02 6.65
CA GLY A 54 8.61 -8.60 7.88
C GLY A 54 8.33 -9.49 9.09
N ALA A 55 7.19 -10.17 9.14
CA ALA A 55 6.86 -11.06 10.25
C ALA A 55 7.67 -12.35 10.19
N GLU A 56 8.24 -12.76 11.32
CA GLU A 56 8.73 -14.13 11.48
C GLU A 56 7.52 -15.07 11.50
N THR A 57 7.57 -16.15 10.70
CA THR A 57 6.49 -17.14 10.66
C THR A 57 6.16 -17.68 12.06
N GLY A 58 4.87 -17.65 12.42
CA GLY A 58 4.35 -18.03 13.73
C GLY A 58 4.36 -16.91 14.78
N LYS A 59 4.73 -15.68 14.42
CA LYS A 59 4.72 -14.49 15.28
C LYS A 59 3.87 -13.35 14.71
N GLU A 60 2.95 -13.65 13.82
CA GLU A 60 2.13 -12.68 13.09
C GLU A 60 1.39 -11.74 14.07
N VAL A 61 0.78 -12.29 15.12
CA VAL A 61 0.13 -11.50 16.20
C VAL A 61 1.11 -10.58 16.93
N GLU A 62 2.24 -11.12 17.40
CA GLU A 62 3.25 -10.33 18.14
C GLU A 62 3.79 -9.18 17.28
N HIS A 63 3.94 -9.44 15.98
CA HIS A 63 4.42 -8.48 15.00
C HIS A 63 3.40 -7.38 14.72
N ALA A 64 2.13 -7.72 14.50
CA ALA A 64 1.05 -6.74 14.34
C ALA A 64 0.90 -5.86 15.60
N GLU A 65 0.98 -6.46 16.79
CA GLU A 65 0.97 -5.71 18.06
C GLU A 65 2.20 -4.79 18.19
N MET A 66 3.37 -5.21 17.71
CA MET A 66 4.56 -4.34 17.65
C MET A 66 4.33 -3.14 16.76
N ILE A 67 3.71 -3.33 15.59
CA ILE A 67 3.38 -2.23 14.68
C ILE A 67 2.39 -1.28 15.33
N VAL A 68 1.35 -1.77 16.01
CA VAL A 68 0.42 -0.93 16.79
C VAL A 68 1.17 -0.05 17.80
N ARG A 69 2.13 -0.63 18.55
CA ARG A 69 2.94 0.13 19.51
C ARG A 69 3.79 1.20 18.82
N MET A 70 4.40 0.87 17.69
CA MET A 70 5.27 1.79 16.95
C MET A 70 4.47 2.96 16.35
N VAL A 71 3.35 2.67 15.69
CA VAL A 71 2.47 3.69 15.07
C VAL A 71 1.92 4.66 16.13
N ASN A 72 1.57 4.15 17.32
CA ASN A 72 1.06 5.00 18.40
C ASN A 72 2.14 5.76 19.17
N SER A 73 3.41 5.39 19.03
CA SER A 73 4.51 6.00 19.77
C SER A 73 4.78 7.46 19.39
N ASP A 74 5.39 8.22 20.30
CA ASP A 74 5.86 9.58 20.03
C ASP A 74 6.91 9.67 18.91
N ALA A 75 7.51 8.54 18.54
CA ALA A 75 8.46 8.49 17.44
C ALA A 75 7.78 8.70 16.08
N ASN A 76 6.50 8.30 15.92
CA ASN A 76 5.66 8.57 14.77
C ASN A 76 5.17 10.03 14.78
N ARG A 77 6.11 10.97 14.73
CA ARG A 77 5.86 12.39 14.97
C ARG A 77 4.93 13.06 13.94
N TYR A 78 4.91 12.55 12.72
CA TYR A 78 4.18 13.15 11.60
C TYR A 78 2.92 12.37 11.21
N ASP A 79 2.61 11.28 11.92
CA ASP A 79 1.49 10.38 11.60
C ASP A 79 1.52 9.87 10.14
N MET A 80 2.72 9.57 9.65
CA MET A 80 3.02 9.11 8.27
C MET A 80 3.52 7.66 8.27
N ALA A 81 3.05 6.87 9.23
CA ALA A 81 3.33 5.45 9.32
C ALA A 81 2.08 4.67 8.90
N GLY A 82 2.16 3.97 7.78
CA GLY A 82 1.20 2.98 7.34
C GLY A 82 1.66 1.57 7.67
N THR A 83 0.92 0.58 7.18
CA THR A 83 1.24 -0.83 7.38
C THR A 83 0.94 -1.66 6.14
N ARG A 84 1.74 -2.68 5.86
CA ARG A 84 1.40 -3.74 4.89
C ARG A 84 0.95 -4.97 5.65
N ILE A 85 -0.23 -5.50 5.33
CA ILE A 85 -0.79 -6.71 5.95
C ILE A 85 -0.50 -7.94 5.08
N HIS A 86 -0.83 -9.15 5.56
CA HIS A 86 -0.73 -10.35 4.74
C HIS A 86 -1.76 -10.38 3.58
N ASP A 87 -1.50 -11.19 2.56
CA ASP A 87 -2.37 -11.32 1.39
C ASP A 87 -3.68 -12.08 1.68
N TYR A 88 -4.65 -11.96 0.76
CA TYR A 88 -5.99 -12.55 0.88
C TYR A 88 -6.01 -14.06 1.17
N THR A 89 -5.02 -14.81 0.66
CA THR A 89 -4.94 -16.26 0.83
C THR A 89 -4.26 -16.67 2.13
N HIS A 90 -3.57 -15.74 2.79
CA HIS A 90 -2.92 -15.98 4.07
C HIS A 90 -3.97 -16.09 5.19
N PRO A 91 -3.90 -17.09 6.09
CA PRO A 91 -4.90 -17.26 7.14
C PRO A 91 -4.99 -16.05 8.09
N ASP A 92 -3.92 -15.28 8.22
CA ASP A 92 -3.80 -14.24 9.24
C ASP A 92 -4.12 -12.82 8.77
N TRP A 93 -4.48 -12.58 7.50
CA TRP A 93 -4.77 -11.21 7.04
C TRP A 93 -5.94 -10.56 7.79
N LYS A 94 -6.97 -11.34 8.16
CA LYS A 94 -8.08 -10.85 9.01
C LYS A 94 -7.60 -10.52 10.42
N GLN A 95 -6.69 -11.34 10.94
CA GLN A 95 -6.09 -11.14 12.26
C GLN A 95 -5.22 -9.87 12.30
N ASP A 96 -4.44 -9.60 11.24
CA ASP A 96 -3.73 -8.33 11.09
C ASP A 96 -4.70 -7.15 11.20
N VAL A 97 -5.79 -7.17 10.43
CA VAL A 97 -6.80 -6.10 10.44
C VAL A 97 -7.45 -5.97 11.82
N ASP A 98 -7.80 -7.08 12.46
CA ASP A 98 -8.42 -7.12 13.79
C ASP A 98 -7.50 -6.58 14.90
N ILE A 99 -6.17 -6.57 14.69
CA ILE A 99 -5.20 -5.99 15.64
C ILE A 99 -4.90 -4.53 15.28
N LEU A 100 -4.56 -4.28 14.01
CA LEU A 100 -4.05 -2.99 13.53
C LEU A 100 -5.12 -1.91 13.51
N VAL A 101 -6.33 -2.23 13.04
CA VAL A 101 -7.39 -1.21 12.89
C VAL A 101 -7.90 -0.71 14.24
N PRO A 102 -8.30 -1.57 15.21
CA PRO A 102 -8.69 -1.08 16.53
C PRO A 102 -7.53 -0.51 17.33
N GLY A 103 -6.31 -1.05 17.14
CA GLY A 103 -5.13 -0.66 17.90
C GLY A 103 -4.52 0.67 17.46
N ALA A 104 -4.54 0.97 16.15
CA ALA A 104 -3.82 2.11 15.58
C ALA A 104 -4.58 2.83 14.45
N GLY A 105 -5.85 2.51 14.19
CA GLY A 105 -6.64 3.08 13.09
C GLY A 105 -6.78 4.61 13.11
N GLU A 106 -6.67 5.25 14.28
CA GLU A 106 -6.67 6.71 14.40
C GLU A 106 -5.39 7.36 13.82
N LYS A 107 -4.27 6.63 13.80
CA LYS A 107 -2.94 7.13 13.40
C LYS A 107 -2.32 6.42 12.20
N LEU A 108 -2.87 5.29 11.76
CA LEU A 108 -2.42 4.60 10.57
C LEU A 108 -2.61 5.49 9.34
N ALA A 109 -1.51 5.82 8.67
CA ALA A 109 -1.55 6.64 7.46
C ALA A 109 -2.29 5.93 6.32
N TYR A 110 -2.09 4.62 6.20
CA TYR A 110 -2.71 3.75 5.20
C TYR A 110 -2.54 2.26 5.56
N ILE A 111 -3.27 1.39 4.86
CA ILE A 111 -3.10 -0.07 4.87
C ILE A 111 -2.81 -0.55 3.43
N THR A 112 -1.71 -1.25 3.25
CA THR A 112 -1.26 -1.82 1.98
C THR A 112 -1.66 -3.29 1.87
N ILE A 113 -2.37 -3.65 0.79
CA ILE A 113 -2.82 -5.01 0.48
C ILE A 113 -1.90 -5.62 -0.60
N PRO A 114 -1.12 -6.66 -0.27
CA PRO A 114 -0.21 -7.29 -1.20
C PRO A 114 -0.89 -8.37 -2.05
N LYS A 115 -0.16 -8.89 -3.04
CA LYS A 115 -0.45 -10.10 -3.84
C LYS A 115 -1.90 -10.22 -4.31
N THR A 116 -2.48 -9.10 -4.71
CA THR A 116 -3.87 -9.07 -5.22
C THR A 116 -4.01 -9.97 -6.44
N GLU A 117 -4.94 -10.92 -6.43
CA GLU A 117 -5.20 -11.82 -7.58
C GLU A 117 -6.50 -11.52 -8.34
N ALA A 118 -7.46 -10.84 -7.71
CA ALA A 118 -8.74 -10.51 -8.30
C ALA A 118 -9.35 -9.29 -7.60
N TYR A 119 -10.12 -8.49 -8.35
CA TYR A 119 -10.84 -7.34 -7.81
C TYR A 119 -11.74 -7.72 -6.62
N GLU A 120 -12.47 -8.83 -6.74
CA GLU A 120 -13.45 -9.26 -5.74
C GLU A 120 -12.80 -9.61 -4.40
N ASN A 121 -11.62 -10.22 -4.42
CA ASN A 121 -10.86 -10.55 -3.20
C ASN A 121 -10.37 -9.29 -2.50
N THR A 122 -9.81 -8.33 -3.26
CA THR A 122 -9.35 -7.05 -2.70
C THR A 122 -10.51 -6.23 -2.17
N LEU A 123 -11.66 -6.24 -2.87
CA LEU A 123 -12.87 -5.59 -2.38
C LEU A 123 -13.32 -6.16 -1.03
N GLU A 124 -13.32 -7.50 -0.87
CA GLU A 124 -13.64 -8.11 0.43
C GLU A 124 -12.69 -7.64 1.55
N MET A 125 -11.38 -7.57 1.27
CA MET A 125 -10.41 -7.07 2.25
C MET A 125 -10.68 -5.60 2.63
N VAL A 126 -10.99 -4.75 1.65
CA VAL A 126 -11.34 -3.33 1.88
C VAL A 126 -12.63 -3.22 2.70
N GLU A 127 -13.68 -3.96 2.35
CA GLU A 127 -14.94 -3.99 3.08
C GLU A 127 -14.75 -4.49 4.52
N TYR A 128 -13.87 -5.47 4.72
CA TYR A 128 -13.50 -5.97 6.04
C TYR A 128 -12.79 -4.90 6.90
N ILE A 129 -11.83 -4.17 6.31
CA ILE A 129 -11.15 -3.04 6.97
C ILE A 129 -12.18 -1.96 7.36
N GLN A 130 -13.10 -1.61 6.45
CA GLN A 130 -14.14 -0.61 6.70
C GLN A 130 -15.10 -1.05 7.82
N ALA A 131 -15.54 -2.32 7.80
CA ALA A 131 -16.38 -2.88 8.84
C ALA A 131 -15.68 -2.84 10.20
N ARG A 132 -14.40 -3.27 10.26
CA ARG A 132 -13.62 -3.24 11.49
C ARG A 132 -13.38 -1.82 12.01
N ALA A 133 -13.10 -0.87 11.13
CA ALA A 133 -12.94 0.54 11.49
C ALA A 133 -14.22 1.08 12.13
N LYS A 134 -15.38 0.83 11.51
CA LYS A 134 -16.69 1.21 12.03
C LYS A 134 -17.00 0.56 13.38
N GLU A 135 -16.77 -0.75 13.53
CA GLU A 135 -16.99 -1.48 14.78
C GLU A 135 -16.10 -0.97 15.92
N SER A 136 -14.92 -0.45 15.59
CA SER A 136 -13.94 0.07 16.56
C SER A 136 -14.13 1.56 16.85
N GLY A 137 -15.13 2.22 16.24
CA GLY A 137 -15.39 3.64 16.42
C GLY A 137 -14.43 4.58 15.68
N ILE A 138 -13.67 4.08 14.70
CA ILE A 138 -12.81 4.91 13.84
C ILE A 138 -13.70 5.61 12.81
N GLU A 139 -13.87 6.94 12.95
CA GLU A 139 -14.76 7.74 12.09
C GLU A 139 -14.11 8.14 10.75
N ARG A 140 -12.77 8.13 10.69
CA ARG A 140 -12.01 8.51 9.50
C ARG A 140 -11.88 7.36 8.50
N GLU A 141 -11.66 7.72 7.23
CA GLU A 141 -11.18 6.76 6.23
C GLU A 141 -9.71 6.42 6.52
N ILE A 142 -9.38 5.13 6.51
CA ILE A 142 -8.00 4.64 6.50
C ILE A 142 -7.66 4.34 5.04
N PRO A 143 -6.84 5.17 4.36
CA PRO A 143 -6.50 4.95 2.95
C PRO A 143 -5.95 3.55 2.70
N VAL A 144 -6.29 2.99 1.55
CA VAL A 144 -5.85 1.67 1.11
C VAL A 144 -4.87 1.83 -0.05
N HIS A 145 -3.77 1.11 0.04
CA HIS A 145 -2.81 0.92 -1.05
C HIS A 145 -2.92 -0.52 -1.55
N VAL A 146 -2.78 -0.76 -2.86
CA VAL A 146 -2.94 -2.10 -3.44
C VAL A 146 -1.76 -2.43 -4.35
N LEU A 147 -1.10 -3.56 -4.09
CA LEU A 147 -0.05 -4.07 -4.97
C LEU A 147 -0.64 -4.71 -6.22
N VAL A 148 -0.19 -4.22 -7.36
CA VAL A 148 -0.42 -4.79 -8.68
C VAL A 148 0.85 -5.56 -9.08
N GLU A 149 0.89 -6.82 -8.65
CA GLU A 149 2.07 -7.67 -8.80
C GLU A 149 1.76 -9.10 -9.25
N THR A 150 0.50 -9.37 -9.61
CA THR A 150 0.07 -10.63 -10.19
C THR A 150 -0.55 -10.41 -11.57
N HIS A 151 -0.73 -11.50 -12.33
CA HIS A 151 -1.46 -11.44 -13.61
C HIS A 151 -2.90 -10.96 -13.42
N GLY A 152 -3.54 -11.39 -12.34
CA GLY A 152 -4.93 -11.06 -12.05
C GLY A 152 -5.11 -9.60 -11.64
N ALA A 153 -4.23 -9.06 -10.80
CA ALA A 153 -4.23 -7.64 -10.48
C ALA A 153 -4.04 -6.77 -11.73
N LEU A 154 -3.08 -7.12 -12.60
CA LEU A 154 -2.86 -6.34 -13.82
C LEU A 154 -4.07 -6.41 -14.77
N ARG A 155 -4.69 -7.59 -14.91
CA ARG A 155 -5.91 -7.76 -15.70
C ARG A 155 -7.05 -6.87 -15.17
N ASP A 156 -7.20 -6.79 -13.85
CA ASP A 156 -8.30 -6.09 -13.19
C ASP A 156 -7.94 -4.65 -12.78
N VAL A 157 -6.77 -4.12 -13.17
CA VAL A 157 -6.20 -2.86 -12.65
C VAL A 157 -7.12 -1.65 -12.77
N ASN A 158 -7.90 -1.56 -13.86
CA ASN A 158 -8.89 -0.48 -14.04
C ASN A 158 -10.07 -0.59 -13.06
N LYS A 159 -10.47 -1.82 -12.68
CA LYS A 159 -11.49 -2.01 -11.64
C LYS A 159 -10.90 -1.75 -10.26
N LEU A 160 -9.67 -2.25 -10.01
CA LEU A 160 -8.96 -1.99 -8.75
C LEU A 160 -8.88 -0.49 -8.48
N ALA A 161 -8.57 0.32 -9.51
CA ALA A 161 -8.56 1.78 -9.39
C ALA A 161 -9.86 2.39 -8.86
N THR A 162 -11.01 1.72 -8.99
CA THR A 162 -12.32 2.19 -8.51
C THR A 162 -12.68 1.73 -7.09
N LEU A 163 -11.79 1.01 -6.41
CA LEU A 163 -12.02 0.53 -5.05
C LEU A 163 -12.32 1.70 -4.09
N PRO A 164 -13.26 1.52 -3.14
CA PRO A 164 -13.45 2.51 -2.09
C PRO A 164 -12.17 2.63 -1.24
N TRP A 165 -11.90 3.82 -0.72
CA TRP A 165 -10.72 4.15 0.09
C TRP A 165 -9.35 3.96 -0.60
N LEU A 166 -9.31 3.57 -1.88
CA LEU A 166 -8.04 3.46 -2.60
C LEU A 166 -7.35 4.82 -2.74
N GLN A 167 -6.06 4.85 -2.39
CA GLN A 167 -5.19 6.00 -2.57
C GLN A 167 -4.00 5.72 -3.49
N VAL A 168 -3.44 4.50 -3.47
CA VAL A 168 -2.23 4.14 -4.24
C VAL A 168 -2.40 2.76 -4.90
N LEU A 169 -1.92 2.65 -6.14
CA LEU A 169 -1.62 1.38 -6.80
C LEU A 169 -0.10 1.21 -6.88
N ASP A 170 0.44 0.17 -6.27
CA ASP A 170 1.86 -0.10 -6.21
C ASP A 170 2.28 -1.15 -7.23
N PHE A 171 3.42 -0.96 -7.90
CA PHE A 171 3.94 -1.95 -8.83
C PHE A 171 4.96 -2.87 -8.16
N GLY A 172 4.54 -4.09 -7.78
CA GLY A 172 5.45 -5.11 -7.25
C GLY A 172 6.24 -5.81 -8.34
N LEU A 173 7.40 -5.25 -8.71
CA LEU A 173 8.22 -5.76 -9.82
C LEU A 173 8.68 -7.22 -9.62
N MET A 174 9.12 -7.57 -8.42
CA MET A 174 9.73 -8.87 -8.15
C MET A 174 8.70 -10.00 -8.25
N ASP A 175 7.55 -9.86 -7.58
CA ASP A 175 6.45 -10.83 -7.67
C ASP A 175 5.85 -10.86 -9.07
N PHE A 176 5.69 -9.71 -9.73
CA PHE A 176 5.22 -9.66 -11.11
C PHE A 176 6.11 -10.49 -12.04
N VAL A 177 7.42 -10.29 -12.02
CA VAL A 177 8.37 -11.04 -12.87
C VAL A 177 8.37 -12.52 -12.49
N SER A 178 8.33 -12.85 -11.19
CA SER A 178 8.33 -14.23 -10.71
C SER A 178 7.09 -15.00 -11.16
N GLY A 179 5.94 -14.34 -11.24
CA GLY A 179 4.69 -14.91 -11.77
C GLY A 179 4.75 -15.35 -13.24
N TYR A 180 5.75 -14.93 -14.01
CA TYR A 180 5.98 -15.40 -15.39
C TYR A 180 6.79 -16.70 -15.47
N GLN A 181 7.14 -17.31 -14.33
CA GLN A 181 7.77 -18.64 -14.27
C GLN A 181 9.01 -18.78 -15.16
N GLY A 182 9.82 -17.72 -15.22
CA GLY A 182 11.06 -17.68 -16.01
C GLY A 182 10.90 -17.19 -17.47
N ALA A 183 9.67 -16.95 -17.95
CA ALA A 183 9.46 -16.37 -19.29
C ALA A 183 9.97 -14.91 -19.38
N ILE A 184 10.01 -14.20 -18.25
CA ILE A 184 10.74 -12.94 -18.12
C ILE A 184 12.08 -13.22 -17.42
N PRO A 185 13.23 -13.00 -18.08
CA PRO A 185 14.54 -13.21 -17.46
C PRO A 185 14.78 -12.32 -16.24
N ALA A 186 15.43 -12.87 -15.21
CA ALA A 186 15.72 -12.16 -13.94
C ALA A 186 16.51 -10.85 -14.11
N ILE A 187 17.29 -10.72 -15.19
CA ILE A 187 18.00 -9.46 -15.50
C ILE A 187 17.04 -8.27 -15.66
N ASN A 188 15.79 -8.52 -16.04
CA ASN A 188 14.75 -7.50 -16.20
C ASN A 188 14.10 -7.06 -14.88
N MET A 189 14.47 -7.65 -13.74
CA MET A 189 14.16 -7.08 -12.41
C MET A 189 15.05 -5.86 -12.09
N ARG A 190 16.03 -5.54 -12.93
CA ARG A 190 16.99 -4.44 -12.73
C ARG A 190 16.94 -3.44 -13.88
N SER A 191 17.51 -2.26 -13.67
CA SER A 191 17.66 -1.26 -14.72
C SER A 191 18.76 -1.67 -15.72
N PRO A 192 18.58 -1.37 -17.03
CA PRO A 192 17.41 -0.72 -17.63
C PRO A 192 16.24 -1.67 -17.95
N GLY A 193 16.43 -2.99 -17.84
CA GLY A 193 15.46 -4.00 -18.27
C GLY A 193 14.06 -3.87 -17.67
N GLN A 194 13.94 -3.43 -16.42
CA GLN A 194 12.66 -3.16 -15.75
C GLN A 194 11.85 -2.02 -16.38
N PHE A 195 12.42 -1.27 -17.32
CA PHE A 195 11.76 -0.20 -18.09
C PHE A 195 11.68 -0.52 -19.58
N GLU A 196 12.57 -1.38 -20.10
CA GLU A 196 12.66 -1.68 -21.54
C GLU A 196 11.94 -2.97 -21.93
N HIS A 197 11.86 -3.95 -21.03
CA HIS A 197 11.19 -5.22 -21.29
C HIS A 197 9.69 -4.98 -21.55
N LYS A 198 9.20 -5.38 -22.72
CA LYS A 198 7.89 -4.95 -23.23
C LYS A 198 6.73 -5.30 -22.32
N LEU A 199 6.76 -6.45 -21.66
CA LEU A 199 5.69 -6.84 -20.72
C LEU A 199 5.73 -6.01 -19.42
N ILE A 200 6.91 -5.63 -18.93
CA ILE A 200 7.05 -4.84 -17.71
C ILE A 200 6.69 -3.38 -18.00
N ALA A 201 7.17 -2.83 -19.11
CA ALA A 201 6.82 -1.49 -19.57
C ALA A 201 5.30 -1.37 -19.73
N ARG A 202 4.66 -2.32 -20.43
CA ARG A 202 3.20 -2.38 -20.56
C ARG A 202 2.50 -2.37 -19.21
N ALA A 203 2.92 -3.25 -18.28
CA ALA A 203 2.30 -3.34 -16.96
C ALA A 203 2.40 -2.03 -16.17
N LYS A 204 3.58 -1.42 -16.12
CA LYS A 204 3.80 -0.11 -15.48
C LYS A 204 2.93 0.99 -16.10
N THR A 205 2.81 1.01 -17.43
CA THR A 205 1.98 2.02 -18.11
C THR A 205 0.48 1.81 -17.89
N GLU A 206 0.01 0.56 -17.90
CA GLU A 206 -1.40 0.25 -17.64
C GLU A 206 -1.79 0.62 -16.20
N LEU A 207 -0.94 0.31 -15.24
CA LEU A 207 -1.12 0.71 -13.84
C LEU A 207 -1.14 2.22 -13.67
N ALA A 208 -0.14 2.93 -14.20
CA ALA A 208 -0.06 4.38 -14.08
C ALA A 208 -1.29 5.06 -14.70
N GLN A 209 -1.73 4.58 -15.87
CA GLN A 209 -2.95 5.09 -16.50
C GLN A 209 -4.18 4.84 -15.62
N ALA A 210 -4.35 3.62 -15.08
CA ALA A 210 -5.48 3.28 -14.23
C ALA A 210 -5.51 4.15 -12.95
N ALA A 211 -4.37 4.35 -12.28
CA ALA A 211 -4.26 5.19 -11.10
C ALA A 211 -4.64 6.66 -11.38
N LEU A 212 -4.22 7.20 -12.53
CA LEU A 212 -4.46 8.59 -12.91
C LEU A 212 -5.85 8.86 -13.50
N SER A 213 -6.60 7.81 -13.87
CA SER A 213 -7.91 7.94 -14.55
C SER A 213 -9.11 7.77 -13.62
N ASN A 214 -8.88 7.66 -12.31
CA ASN A 214 -9.91 7.48 -11.28
C ASN A 214 -10.64 8.80 -10.93
#